data_AF-A0A959XMG8-F1
#
_entry.id   AF-A0A959XMG8-F1
#
_cell.length_a   1.000
_cell.length_b   1.000
_cell.length_c   1.000
_cell.angle_alpha   90.00
_cell.angle_beta   90.00
_cell.angle_gamma   90.00
#
_symmetry.space_group_name_H-M   'P 1'
#
loop_
_entity.id
_entity.type
_entity.pdbx_description
1 polymer ?
#
loop_
_entity_poly.entity_id
_entity_poly.type
_entity_poly.pdbx_seq_one_letter_code
_entity_poly.pdbx_strand_id
1 'polypeptide(L)'
;MRTSILSLVTSATLAFTACSNGSTPERSDASEIPAASAREEAAVACDPMVEEYRDLMADYEAGLKEMIASKKVDKERQEKWSKKAEAMSKKMKERGEQQIGVRCWQEFNTIGQTYAPRIAKLGMEVAVMEMGDKMDPAALEAMKKAMGQ
;
A
#
# COMPACT_ATOMS: atom_id res chain seq x y z
N MET A 1 21.94 47.48 2.88
CA MET A 1 21.71 46.99 1.50
C MET A 1 21.56 45.48 1.55
N ARG A 2 20.35 44.99 1.22
CA ARG A 2 20.01 43.56 1.08
C ARG A 2 20.02 43.25 -0.42
N THR A 3 20.81 42.28 -0.86
CA THR A 3 20.74 41.73 -2.22
C THR A 3 19.87 40.49 -2.23
N SER A 4 18.61 40.70 -2.61
CA SER A 4 17.73 39.65 -3.12
C SER A 4 18.05 39.44 -4.60
N ILE A 5 18.24 38.19 -5.03
CA ILE A 5 18.19 37.82 -6.46
C ILE A 5 17.08 36.79 -6.60
N LEU A 6 15.96 37.26 -7.15
CA LEU A 6 14.86 36.44 -7.65
C LEU A 6 15.21 35.93 -9.05
N SER A 7 14.91 34.64 -9.26
CA SER A 7 14.33 33.99 -10.45
C SER A 7 14.98 34.16 -11.82
N LEU A 8 15.26 33.02 -12.47
CA LEU A 8 14.65 32.73 -13.78
C LEU A 8 14.52 31.20 -13.97
N VAL A 9 13.26 30.77 -14.07
CA VAL A 9 12.84 29.43 -14.52
C VAL A 9 12.84 29.42 -16.04
N THR A 10 13.45 28.41 -16.68
CA THR A 10 13.14 28.06 -18.07
C THR A 10 13.64 26.66 -18.44
N SER A 11 12.77 25.94 -19.17
CA SER A 11 13.05 24.78 -20.03
C SER A 11 13.05 23.40 -19.33
N ALA A 12 12.34 22.37 -19.78
CA ALA A 12 11.53 22.21 -20.99
C ALA A 12 10.43 21.17 -20.78
N THR A 13 9.25 21.51 -21.29
CA THR A 13 8.08 20.67 -21.46
C THR A 13 8.40 19.50 -22.41
N LEU A 14 8.29 18.25 -21.95
CA LEU A 14 8.16 17.11 -22.86
C LEU A 14 6.68 16.74 -22.96
N ALA A 15 6.02 17.36 -23.93
CA ALA A 15 4.75 16.90 -24.46
C ALA A 15 5.03 15.72 -25.39
N PHE A 16 4.72 14.50 -24.97
CA PHE A 16 4.63 13.38 -25.89
C PHE A 16 3.33 13.50 -26.69
N THR A 17 3.48 13.98 -27.91
CA THR A 17 2.48 13.86 -28.98
C THR A 17 2.88 12.72 -29.90
N ALA A 18 2.02 11.71 -30.01
CA ALA A 18 1.85 10.83 -31.17
C ALA A 18 0.50 10.12 -30.92
N CYS A 19 -0.50 10.15 -31.80
CA CYS A 19 -0.41 9.76 -33.20
C CYS A 19 -1.39 10.55 -34.10
N SER A 20 -0.90 11.05 -35.23
CA SER A 20 -1.64 11.01 -36.50
C SER A 20 -0.65 11.04 -37.68
N ASN A 21 -0.97 10.18 -38.65
CA ASN A 21 -0.20 9.85 -39.85
C ASN A 21 0.29 11.05 -40.67
N GLY A 22 1.49 10.94 -41.24
CA GLY A 22 1.92 11.76 -42.37
C GLY A 22 3.41 11.72 -42.71
N SER A 23 3.75 10.93 -43.73
CA SER A 23 4.81 11.17 -44.74
C SER A 23 6.30 11.01 -44.36
N THR A 24 6.96 10.04 -45.00
CA THR A 24 8.41 9.90 -45.23
C THR A 24 8.97 11.07 -46.09
N PRO A 25 10.26 11.48 -46.01
CA PRO A 25 11.49 10.69 -46.23
C PRO A 25 12.60 11.02 -45.18
N GLU A 26 13.79 10.41 -45.05
CA GLU A 26 14.83 9.95 -45.96
C GLU A 26 15.79 9.08 -45.10
N ARG A 27 16.09 7.85 -45.52
CA ARG A 27 16.80 6.85 -44.69
C ARG A 27 18.30 6.96 -44.91
N SER A 28 18.97 7.78 -44.10
CA SER A 28 20.42 7.72 -43.91
C SER A 28 20.81 6.48 -43.10
N ASP A 29 21.98 5.95 -43.43
CA ASP A 29 22.57 4.69 -42.99
C ASP A 29 22.43 4.35 -41.51
N ALA A 30 22.17 3.06 -41.30
CA ALA A 30 21.96 2.41 -40.03
C ALA A 30 23.19 2.56 -39.11
N SER A 31 23.07 3.42 -38.10
CA SER A 31 23.71 3.13 -36.82
C SER A 31 22.75 2.23 -36.06
N GLU A 32 23.09 0.95 -35.98
CA GLU A 32 22.43 -0.02 -35.10
C GLU A 32 22.52 0.49 -33.67
N ILE A 33 21.55 1.31 -33.26
CA ILE A 33 21.09 1.29 -31.88
C ILE A 33 20.50 -0.11 -31.76
N PRO A 34 21.08 -1.03 -30.96
CA PRO A 34 20.34 -2.22 -30.61
C PRO A 34 19.08 -1.67 -29.99
N ALA A 35 17.95 -1.89 -30.68
CA ALA A 35 16.66 -1.82 -30.04
C ALA A 35 16.87 -2.63 -28.78
N ALA A 36 16.94 -1.95 -27.63
CA ALA A 36 16.73 -2.57 -26.35
C ALA A 36 15.25 -2.97 -26.38
N SER A 37 15.02 -4.00 -27.20
CA SER A 37 13.87 -4.85 -27.29
C SER A 37 13.33 -4.97 -25.90
N ALA A 38 12.08 -4.56 -25.71
CA ALA A 38 11.16 -5.25 -24.82
C ALA A 38 11.90 -5.99 -23.70
N ARG A 39 12.64 -5.23 -22.88
CA ARG A 39 13.39 -5.80 -21.77
C ARG A 39 12.28 -6.17 -20.83
N GLU A 40 11.95 -7.45 -20.93
CA GLU A 40 11.17 -8.25 -20.00
C GLU A 40 10.62 -7.37 -18.89
N GLU A 41 9.31 -7.16 -18.92
CA GLU A 41 8.52 -7.07 -17.70
C GLU A 41 8.71 -8.37 -16.90
N ALA A 42 9.94 -8.71 -16.53
CA ALA A 42 10.20 -9.39 -15.30
C ALA A 42 9.54 -8.48 -14.27
N ALA A 43 8.40 -8.94 -13.75
CA ALA A 43 7.81 -8.35 -12.56
C ALA A 43 8.98 -8.20 -11.58
N VAL A 44 9.47 -6.96 -11.43
CA VAL A 44 10.50 -6.67 -10.45
C VAL A 44 9.84 -7.05 -9.14
N ALA A 45 10.21 -8.21 -8.61
CA ALA A 45 9.65 -8.72 -7.39
C ALA A 45 9.81 -7.59 -6.37
N CYS A 46 8.71 -7.20 -5.73
CA CYS A 46 8.79 -6.19 -4.69
C CYS A 46 9.75 -6.69 -3.60
N ASP A 47 10.29 -5.76 -2.82
CA ASP A 47 11.08 -6.12 -1.66
C ASP A 47 10.35 -7.20 -0.84
N PRO A 48 11.02 -8.29 -0.41
CA PRO A 48 10.37 -9.39 0.30
C PRO A 48 9.52 -8.96 1.51
N MET A 49 9.87 -7.83 2.13
CA MET A 49 9.10 -7.26 3.24
C MET A 49 7.70 -6.78 2.83
N VAL A 50 7.52 -6.34 1.58
CA VAL A 50 6.21 -5.93 1.06
C VAL A 50 5.30 -7.16 0.92
N GLU A 51 5.85 -8.26 0.39
CA GLU A 51 5.11 -9.52 0.25
C GLU A 51 4.80 -10.13 1.62
N GLU A 52 5.77 -10.17 2.54
CA GLU A 52 5.53 -10.60 3.91
C GLU A 52 4.45 -9.74 4.61
N TYR A 53 4.36 -8.45 4.28
CA TYR A 53 3.36 -7.55 4.87
C TYR A 53 1.98 -7.83 4.28
N ARG A 54 1.90 -8.10 2.97
CA ARG A 54 0.68 -8.53 2.29
C ARG A 54 0.13 -9.81 2.91
N ASP A 55 0.98 -10.82 3.05
CA ASP A 55 0.61 -12.11 3.63
C ASP A 55 0.16 -11.94 5.08
N LEU A 56 0.87 -11.13 5.87
CA LEU A 56 0.46 -10.82 7.23
C LEU A 56 -0.93 -10.15 7.30
N MET A 57 -1.22 -9.19 6.43
CA MET A 57 -2.53 -8.53 6.43
C MET A 57 -3.65 -9.50 6.02
N ALA A 58 -3.39 -10.37 5.04
CA ALA A 58 -4.33 -11.40 4.60
C ALA A 58 -4.61 -12.42 5.72
N ASP A 59 -3.55 -12.90 6.40
CA ASP A 59 -3.66 -13.79 7.55
C ASP A 59 -4.42 -13.14 8.72
N TYR A 60 -4.17 -11.85 8.97
CA TYR A 60 -4.88 -11.09 9.99
C TYR A 60 -6.38 -11.03 9.65
N GLU A 61 -6.74 -10.63 8.42
CA GLU A 61 -8.14 -10.57 7.98
C GLU A 61 -8.83 -11.93 8.06
N ALA A 62 -8.20 -12.99 7.54
CA ALA A 62 -8.73 -14.34 7.55
C ALA A 62 -8.94 -14.85 8.98
N GLY A 63 -7.96 -14.61 9.85
CA GLY A 63 -8.01 -15.03 11.23
C GLY A 63 -9.06 -14.28 12.07
N LEU A 64 -9.30 -12.99 11.83
CA LEU A 64 -10.42 -12.29 12.46
C LEU A 64 -11.78 -12.83 11.98
N LYS A 65 -11.92 -13.12 10.67
CA LYS A 65 -13.14 -13.76 10.14
C LYS A 65 -13.38 -15.13 10.77
N GLU A 66 -12.32 -15.91 10.97
CA GLU A 66 -12.38 -17.20 11.67
C GLU A 66 -12.89 -17.03 13.10
N MET A 67 -12.34 -16.09 13.87
CA MET A 67 -12.77 -15.81 15.24
C MET A 67 -14.25 -15.43 15.32
N ILE A 68 -14.71 -14.57 14.40
CA ILE A 68 -16.12 -14.16 14.31
C ILE A 68 -17.01 -15.36 13.98
N ALA A 69 -16.64 -16.16 12.98
CA ALA A 69 -17.37 -17.36 12.59
C ALA A 69 -17.44 -18.40 13.71
N SER A 70 -16.34 -18.59 14.46
CA SER A 70 -16.26 -19.53 15.58
C SER A 70 -16.78 -18.96 16.90
N LYS A 71 -17.18 -17.68 16.93
CA LYS A 71 -17.56 -16.94 18.14
C LYS A 71 -16.54 -17.05 19.29
N LYS A 72 -15.25 -17.18 18.95
CA LYS A 72 -14.18 -17.42 19.92
C LYS A 72 -13.02 -16.47 19.67
N VAL A 73 -12.67 -15.69 20.70
CA VAL A 73 -11.59 -14.71 20.64
C VAL A 73 -10.26 -15.39 20.98
N ASP A 74 -9.28 -15.26 20.09
CA ASP A 74 -7.89 -15.63 20.34
C ASP A 74 -7.03 -14.38 20.45
N LYS A 75 -6.81 -13.94 21.69
CA LYS A 75 -6.06 -12.71 22.00
C LYS A 75 -4.57 -12.85 21.73
N GLU A 76 -4.01 -14.02 21.96
CA GLU A 76 -2.59 -14.28 21.75
C GLU A 76 -2.24 -14.15 20.27
N ARG A 77 -3.08 -14.71 19.40
CA ARG A 77 -2.93 -14.60 17.95
C ARG A 77 -3.08 -13.15 17.46
N GLN A 78 -4.06 -12.40 17.98
CA GLN A 78 -4.22 -10.97 17.68
C GLN A 78 -3.00 -10.14 18.09
N GLU A 79 -2.49 -10.35 19.31
CA GLU A 79 -1.32 -9.64 19.81
C GLU A 79 -0.08 -9.96 18.96
N LYS A 80 0.09 -11.23 18.56
CA LYS A 80 1.19 -11.66 17.69
C LYS A 80 1.14 -10.97 16.33
N TRP A 81 -0.03 -10.91 15.69
CA TRP A 81 -0.16 -10.19 14.42
C TRP A 81 0.06 -8.70 14.56
N SER A 82 -0.50 -8.07 15.61
CA SER A 82 -0.34 -6.65 15.87
C SER A 82 1.14 -6.27 16.02
N LYS A 83 1.88 -6.98 16.88
CA LYS A 83 3.32 -6.76 17.08
C LYS A 83 4.11 -6.95 15.78
N LYS A 84 3.79 -7.97 14.99
CA LYS A 84 4.47 -8.21 13.70
C LYS A 84 4.17 -7.08 12.71
N ALA A 85 2.92 -6.63 12.63
CA ALA A 85 2.51 -5.56 11.72
C ALA A 85 3.17 -4.22 12.08
N GLU A 86 3.23 -3.88 13.37
CA GLU A 86 3.93 -2.70 13.87
C GLU A 86 5.43 -2.75 13.56
N ALA A 87 6.08 -3.89 13.84
CA ALA A 87 7.50 -4.07 13.56
C ALA A 87 7.82 -3.93 12.06
N MET A 88 7.00 -4.53 11.20
CA MET A 88 7.15 -4.42 9.75
C MET A 88 6.90 -3.01 9.24
N SER A 89 5.84 -2.35 9.70
CA SER A 89 5.54 -0.96 9.34
C SER A 89 6.67 -0.01 9.75
N LYS A 90 7.23 -0.20 10.95
CA LYS A 90 8.39 0.57 11.42
C LYS A 90 9.60 0.35 10.52
N LYS A 91 9.95 -0.91 10.23
CA LYS A 91 11.10 -1.26 9.37
C LYS A 91 10.93 -0.71 7.94
N MET A 92 9.71 -0.75 7.41
CA MET A 92 9.38 -0.17 6.10
C MET A 92 9.62 1.34 6.10
N LYS A 93 9.10 2.06 7.11
CA LYS A 93 9.29 3.51 7.27
C LYS A 93 10.75 3.90 7.47
N GLU A 94 11.51 3.13 8.24
CA GLU A 94 12.94 3.38 8.49
C GLU A 94 13.78 3.26 7.22
N ARG A 95 13.49 2.28 6.36
CA ARG A 95 14.14 2.15 5.06
C ARG A 95 13.70 3.24 4.08
N GLY A 96 12.40 3.55 4.08
CA GLY A 96 11.80 4.59 3.27
C GLY A 96 11.79 4.30 1.76
N GLU A 97 11.10 5.17 1.03
CA GLU A 97 10.88 5.07 -0.41
C GLU A 97 12.18 4.96 -1.23
N GLN A 98 13.24 5.65 -0.81
CA GLN A 98 14.51 5.66 -1.53
C GLN A 98 15.24 4.31 -1.52
N GLN A 99 15.18 3.56 -0.41
CA GLN A 99 15.86 2.27 -0.31
C GLN A 99 15.02 1.10 -0.81
N ILE A 100 13.69 1.21 -0.72
CA ILE A 100 12.74 0.15 -1.10
C ILE A 100 12.34 0.29 -2.57
N GLY A 101 12.45 1.50 -3.13
CA GLY A 101 12.00 1.84 -4.47
C GLY A 101 10.54 2.28 -4.48
N VAL A 102 10.24 3.27 -5.32
CA VAL A 102 8.93 3.94 -5.44
C VAL A 102 7.80 2.92 -5.65
N ARG A 103 7.99 1.93 -6.51
CA ARG A 103 6.97 0.90 -6.82
C ARG A 103 6.63 0.05 -5.60
N CYS A 104 7.64 -0.46 -4.89
CA CYS A 104 7.46 -1.28 -3.70
C CYS A 104 6.83 -0.49 -2.54
N TRP A 105 7.19 0.79 -2.41
CA TRP A 105 6.59 1.70 -1.44
C TRP A 105 5.11 1.98 -1.73
N GLN A 106 4.77 2.21 -3.00
CA GLN A 106 3.38 2.34 -3.44
C GLN A 106 2.58 1.07 -3.15
N GLU A 107 3.15 -0.11 -3.42
CA GLU A 107 2.49 -1.37 -3.12
C GLU A 107 2.23 -1.55 -1.62
N PHE A 108 3.23 -1.26 -0.77
CA PHE A 108 3.04 -1.26 0.68
C PHE A 108 1.90 -0.34 1.14
N ASN A 109 1.81 0.87 0.58
CA ASN A 109 0.72 1.79 0.88
C ASN A 109 -0.64 1.27 0.39
N THR A 110 -0.70 0.68 -0.80
CA THR A 110 -1.91 0.06 -1.35
C THR A 110 -2.39 -1.09 -0.48
N ILE A 111 -1.48 -1.95 0.01
CA ILE A 111 -1.82 -3.01 0.96
C ILE A 111 -2.43 -2.40 2.22
N GLY A 112 -1.78 -1.39 2.81
CA GLY A 112 -2.29 -0.69 3.99
C GLY A 112 -3.70 -0.11 3.78
N GLN A 113 -3.93 0.59 2.67
CA GLN A 113 -5.23 1.18 2.34
C GLN A 113 -6.32 0.12 2.09
N THR A 114 -5.95 -1.04 1.55
CA THR A 114 -6.88 -2.13 1.25
C THR A 114 -7.34 -2.84 2.53
N TYR A 115 -6.38 -3.19 3.40
CA TYR A 115 -6.65 -4.06 4.55
C TYR A 115 -7.02 -3.28 5.82
N ALA A 116 -6.46 -2.09 6.05
CA ALA A 116 -6.73 -1.32 7.27
C ALA A 116 -8.23 -1.14 7.59
N PRO A 117 -9.10 -0.68 6.65
CA PRO A 117 -10.52 -0.53 6.97
C PRO A 117 -11.22 -1.88 7.22
N ARG A 118 -10.79 -2.95 6.54
CA ARG A 118 -11.38 -4.30 6.70
C ARG A 118 -11.01 -4.92 8.04
N ILE A 119 -9.73 -4.88 8.39
CA ILE A 119 -9.20 -5.36 9.67
C ILE A 119 -9.79 -4.53 10.82
N ALA A 120 -9.90 -3.20 10.68
CA ALA A 120 -10.52 -2.36 11.69
C ALA A 120 -11.99 -2.75 11.95
N LYS A 121 -12.77 -2.97 10.89
CA LYS A 121 -14.16 -3.43 11.03
C LYS A 121 -14.25 -4.78 11.75
N LEU A 122 -13.49 -5.77 11.29
CA LEU A 122 -13.49 -7.10 11.89
C LEU A 122 -12.98 -7.08 13.35
N GLY A 123 -11.98 -6.23 13.64
CA GLY A 123 -11.45 -6.04 14.98
C GLY A 123 -12.49 -5.44 15.94
N MET A 124 -13.32 -4.51 15.48
CA MET A 124 -14.46 -4.01 16.25
C MET A 124 -15.49 -5.10 16.54
N GLU A 125 -15.83 -5.94 15.55
CA GLU A 125 -16.75 -7.06 15.74
C GLU A 125 -16.22 -8.05 16.80
N VAL A 126 -14.93 -8.39 16.73
CA VAL A 126 -14.28 -9.24 17.73
C VAL A 126 -14.25 -8.58 19.11
N ALA A 127 -14.01 -7.26 19.21
CA ALA A 127 -14.06 -6.53 20.48
C ALA A 127 -15.46 -6.53 21.10
N VAL A 128 -16.52 -6.42 20.28
CA VAL A 128 -17.91 -6.54 20.73
C VAL A 128 -18.20 -7.98 21.20
N MET A 129 -17.68 -9.00 20.54
CA MET A 129 -17.81 -10.37 21.03
C MET A 129 -17.09 -10.60 22.37
N GLU A 130 -15.98 -9.93 22.61
CA GLU A 130 -15.20 -10.06 23.85
C GLU A 130 -15.85 -9.34 25.03
N MET A 131 -16.34 -8.13 24.78
CA MET A 131 -16.73 -7.19 25.84
C MET A 131 -18.14 -6.63 25.70
N GLY A 132 -18.96 -7.12 24.75
CA GLY A 132 -20.30 -6.59 24.49
C GLY A 132 -21.20 -6.55 25.72
N ASP A 133 -21.13 -7.59 26.56
CA ASP A 133 -21.90 -7.66 27.83
C ASP A 133 -21.34 -6.76 28.94
N LYS A 134 -20.13 -6.24 28.76
CA LYS A 134 -19.40 -5.38 29.71
C LYS A 134 -19.25 -3.95 29.22
N MET A 135 -19.65 -3.66 27.99
CA MET A 135 -19.60 -2.32 27.40
C MET A 135 -20.84 -1.54 27.81
N ASP A 136 -20.65 -0.24 28.01
CA ASP A 136 -21.78 0.68 28.17
C ASP A 136 -22.70 0.59 26.92
N PRO A 137 -24.03 0.51 27.08
CA PRO A 137 -24.95 0.38 25.96
C PRO A 137 -24.82 1.49 24.91
N ALA A 138 -24.50 2.73 25.31
CA ALA A 138 -24.30 3.82 24.36
C ALA A 138 -22.99 3.68 23.58
N ALA A 139 -21.93 3.17 24.23
CA ALA A 139 -20.68 2.83 23.56
C ALA A 139 -20.86 1.67 22.57
N LEU A 140 -21.64 0.65 22.94
CA LEU A 140 -21.98 -0.48 22.07
C LEU A 140 -22.78 -0.03 20.84
N GLU A 141 -23.79 0.83 21.02
CA GLU A 141 -24.57 1.39 19.91
C GLU A 141 -23.73 2.30 19.00
N ALA A 142 -22.81 3.10 19.57
CA ALA A 142 -21.87 3.89 18.79
C ALA A 142 -20.92 3.02 17.95
N MET A 143 -20.43 1.91 18.52
CA MET A 143 -19.63 0.92 17.79
C MET A 143 -20.41 0.25 16.67
N LYS A 144 -21.64 -0.22 16.92
CA LYS A 144 -22.50 -0.81 15.87
C LYS A 144 -22.73 0.17 14.71
N LYS A 145 -23.06 1.42 15.02
CA LYS A 145 -23.21 2.49 14.02
C LYS A 145 -21.93 2.71 13.21
N ALA A 146 -20.76 2.69 13.85
CA ALA A 146 -19.46 2.80 13.16
C ALA A 146 -19.16 1.59 12.26
N MET A 147 -19.70 0.40 12.58
CA MET A 147 -19.61 -0.81 11.76
C MET A 147 -20.61 -0.86 10.59
N GLY A 148 -21.56 0.08 10.54
CA GLY A 148 -22.65 0.14 9.57
C GLY A 148 -23.76 -0.89 9.84
N GLN A 149 -23.93 -1.28 11.10
CA GLN A 149 -25.00 -2.15 11.59
C GLN A 149 -26.12 -1.33 12.24
#